data_AF-A0A941J3S5-F1
#
_entry.id   AF-A0A941J3S5-F1
#
_cell.length_a   1.000
_cell.length_b   1.000
_cell.length_c   1.000
_cell.angle_alpha   90.00
_cell.angle_beta   90.00
_cell.angle_gamma   90.00
#
_symmetry.space_group_name_H-M   'P 1'
#
loop_
_entity.id
_entity.type
_entity.pdbx_description
1 polymer ?
#
loop_
_entity_poly.entity_id
_entity_poly.type
_entity_poly.pdbx_seq_one_letter_code
_entity_poly.pdbx_strand_id
1 'polypeptide(L)' 'MVPPFDTVELAKILKPTSDGYKLHQLAKEENLDHSRPHQADSDAYATALLLLELKKADESSSHDT' A
#
# COMPACT_ATOMS: atom_id res chain seq x y z
N MET A 1 16.45 -7.03 -16.21
CA MET A 1 15.24 -7.49 -15.51
C MET A 1 15.20 -6.77 -14.18
N VAL A 2 14.21 -5.91 -13.95
CA VAL A 2 14.02 -5.23 -12.65
C VAL A 2 13.34 -6.23 -11.72
N PRO A 3 13.80 -6.42 -10.48
CA PRO A 3 13.14 -7.31 -9.54
C PRO A 3 11.71 -6.80 -9.25
N PRO A 4 10.74 -7.70 -9.06
CA PRO A 4 9.39 -7.30 -8.69
C PRO A 4 9.42 -6.57 -7.34
N PHE A 5 8.68 -5.48 -7.25
CA PHE A 5 8.56 -4.68 -6.04
C PHE A 5 7.36 -5.19 -5.23
N ASP A 6 7.61 -5.65 -4.01
CA ASP A 6 6.57 -6.18 -3.13
C ASP A 6 6.05 -5.09 -2.19
N THR A 7 4.87 -4.55 -2.52
CA THR A 7 4.22 -3.51 -1.71
C THR A 7 3.71 -4.03 -0.37
N VAL A 8 3.51 -5.34 -0.21
CA VAL A 8 3.08 -5.96 1.06
C VAL A 8 4.23 -5.96 2.05
N GLU A 9 5.43 -6.35 1.60
CA GLU A 9 6.63 -6.28 2.45
C GLU A 9 6.99 -4.83 2.79
N LEU A 10 6.83 -3.90 1.85
CA LEU A 10 7.00 -2.47 2.15
C LEU A 10 6.00 -1.99 3.21
N ALA A 11 4.73 -2.39 3.12
CA ALA A 11 3.70 -2.02 4.08
C ALA A 11 4.01 -2.51 5.50
N LYS A 12 4.59 -3.71 5.66
CA LYS A 12 5.02 -4.22 6.97
C LYS A 12 6.11 -3.36 7.61
N ILE A 13 6.99 -2.79 6.80
CA ILE A 13 8.08 -1.94 7.29
C ILE A 13 7.53 -0.57 7.70
N LEU A 14 6.71 0.05 6.85
CA LEU A 14 6.25 1.43 7.04
C LEU A 14 4.99 1.55 7.91
N LYS A 15 4.17 0.50 8.01
CA LYS A 15 2.93 0.45 8.80
C LYS A 15 2.88 -0.80 9.67
N PRO A 16 3.83 -0.96 10.62
CA PRO A 16 3.96 -2.19 11.42
C PRO A 16 2.74 -2.47 12.31
N THR A 17 1.91 -1.46 12.57
CA THR A 17 0.71 -1.55 13.42
C THR A 17 -0.58 -1.77 12.63
N SER A 18 -0.50 -2.07 11.33
CA SER A 18 -1.68 -2.42 10.51
C SER A 18 -2.37 -3.69 11.04
N ASP A 19 -3.70 -3.73 10.95
CA ASP A 19 -4.51 -4.87 11.39
C ASP A 19 -4.42 -6.04 10.40
N GLY A 20 -3.93 -5.81 9.18
CA GLY A 20 -3.58 -6.87 8.25
C GLY A 20 -3.03 -6.40 6.90
N TYR A 21 -2.22 -7.26 6.27
CA TYR A 21 -1.39 -6.89 5.12
C TYR A 21 -1.92 -7.38 3.76
N LYS A 22 -3.13 -7.92 3.69
CA LYS A 22 -3.75 -8.22 2.37
C LYS A 22 -4.14 -6.91 1.69
N LEU A 23 -4.07 -6.86 0.36
CA LEU A 23 -4.38 -5.65 -0.42
C LEU A 23 -5.70 -4.99 -0.02
N HIS A 24 -6.78 -5.76 0.16
CA HIS A 24 -8.08 -5.22 0.56
C HIS A 24 -8.11 -4.67 1.99
N GLN A 25 -7.29 -5.18 2.91
CA GLN A 25 -7.20 -4.70 4.29
C GLN A 25 -6.47 -3.36 4.30
N LEU A 26 -5.29 -3.30 3.67
CA LEU A 26 -4.50 -2.08 3.52
C LEU A 26 -5.29 -1.01 2.75
N ALA A 27 -5.95 -1.37 1.65
CA ALA A 27 -6.79 -0.44 0.90
C ALA A 27 -7.94 0.11 1.76
N LYS A 28 -8.55 -0.72 2.60
CA LYS A 28 -9.62 -0.28 3.52
C LYS A 28 -9.09 0.63 4.61
N GLU A 29 -7.94 0.31 5.22
CA GLU A 29 -7.29 1.14 6.25
C GLU A 29 -6.97 2.54 5.70
N GLU A 30 -6.50 2.60 4.46
CA GLU A 30 -6.17 3.84 3.76
C GLU A 30 -7.36 4.53 3.07
N ASN A 31 -8.59 4.01 3.27
CA ASN A 31 -9.81 4.50 2.62
C ASN A 31 -9.70 4.60 1.08
N LEU A 32 -8.98 3.68 0.45
CA LEU A 32 -8.81 3.60 -0.99
C LEU A 32 -10.00 2.89 -1.64
N ASP A 33 -10.43 3.37 -2.82
CA ASP A 33 -11.47 2.71 -3.57
C ASP A 33 -10.97 1.36 -4.10
N HIS A 34 -11.62 0.29 -3.62
CA HIS A 34 -11.41 -1.08 -4.07
C HIS A 34 -12.76 -1.70 -4.44
N SER A 35 -13.49 -1.02 -5.32
CA SER A 35 -14.88 -1.31 -5.68
C SER A 35 -15.09 -2.60 -6.50
N ARG A 36 -14.03 -3.19 -7.08
CA ARG A 36 -14.11 -4.45 -7.86
C ARG A 36 -12.98 -5.42 -7.50
N PRO A 37 -12.99 -5.99 -6.29
CA PRO A 37 -11.99 -6.98 -5.89
C PRO A 37 -11.99 -8.16 -6.86
N HIS A 38 -10.81 -8.72 -7.15
CA HIS A 38 -10.58 -9.87 -8.06
C HIS A 38 -10.62 -9.57 -9.57
N GLN A 39 -10.50 -8.31 -9.95
CA GLN A 39 -10.12 -7.93 -11.32
C GLN A 39 -8.69 -7.44 -11.33
N ALA A 40 -7.87 -8.00 -12.22
CA ALA A 40 -6.44 -7.73 -12.24
C ALA A 40 -6.11 -6.24 -12.47
N ASP A 41 -6.95 -5.52 -13.21
CA ASP A 41 -6.86 -4.08 -13.41
C ASP A 41 -7.18 -3.28 -12.14
N SER A 42 -8.25 -3.65 -11.43
CA SER A 42 -8.64 -3.06 -10.14
C SER A 42 -7.59 -3.34 -9.05
N ASP A 43 -7.04 -4.55 -9.00
CA ASP A 43 -5.99 -4.93 -8.05
C ASP A 43 -4.69 -4.16 -8.33
N ALA A 44 -4.32 -3.99 -9.61
CA ALA A 44 -3.17 -3.19 -10.01
C ALA A 44 -3.36 -1.70 -9.65
N TYR A 45 -4.57 -1.15 -9.86
CA TYR A 45 -4.90 0.22 -9.50
C TYR A 45 -4.82 0.46 -7.98
N ALA A 46 -5.44 -0.42 -7.19
CA ALA A 46 -5.37 -0.35 -5.73
C ALA A 46 -3.93 -0.50 -5.21
N THR A 47 -3.12 -1.35 -5.85
CA THR A 47 -1.69 -1.50 -5.52
C THR A 47 -0.90 -0.22 -5.80
N ALA A 48 -1.17 0.46 -6.92
CA ALA A 48 -0.53 1.73 -7.24
C ALA A 48 -0.91 2.84 -6.24
N LEU A 49 -2.18 2.91 -5.84
CA LEU A 49 -2.64 3.85 -4.81
C LEU A 49 -1.99 3.56 -3.46
N LEU A 50 -1.91 2.28 -3.07
CA LEU A 50 -1.24 1.87 -1.84
C LEU A 50 0.24 2.28 -1.84
N LEU A 51 0.96 2.10 -2.96
CA LEU A 51 2.36 2.52 -3.07
C LEU A 51 2.53 4.03 -2.85
N LEU A 52 1.64 4.85 -3.41
CA LEU A 52 1.67 6.30 -3.19
C LEU A 52 1.46 6.66 -1.72
N GLU A 53 0.59 5.94 -1.03
CA GLU A 53 0.34 6.18 0.39
C GLU A 53 1.51 5.75 1.27
N LEU A 54 2.13 4.61 0.96
CA LEU A 54 3.37 4.17 1.61
C LEU A 54 4.50 5.17 1.42
N LYS A 55 4.63 5.77 0.22
CA LYS A 55 5.60 6.84 -0.03
C LYS A 55 5.35 8.06 0.86
N LYS A 56 4.08 8.47 1.04
CA LYS A 56 3.76 9.59 1.96
C LYS A 56 4.12 9.25 3.41
N ALA A 57 3.88 8.01 3.84
CA ALA A 57 4.24 7.57 5.18
C ALA A 57 5.75 7.68 5.42
N ASP A 58 6.57 7.29 4.45
CA ASP A 58 8.03 7.45 4.49
C ASP A 58 8.47 8.93 4.54
N GLU A 59 7.87 9.79 3.70
CA GLU A 59 8.17 11.22 3.68
C GLU A 59 7.75 11.92 4.99
N SER A 60 6.65 11.49 5.61
CA SER A 60 6.20 12.02 6.90
C SER A 60 7.13 11.71 8.07
N SER A 61 7.95 10.66 7.94
CA SER A 61 9.00 10.33 8.91
C SER A 61 10.28 11.17 8.71
N SER A 62 10.40 11.90 7.59
CA SER A 62 11.62 12.56 7.15
C SER A 62 11.57 14.10 7.27
N HIS A 63 10.63 14.66 8.01
CA HIS A 63 10.46 16.11 8.21
C HIS A 63 10.43 16.55 9.69
N ASP A 64 11.12 15.81 10.55
CA ASP A 64 11.43 16.23 11.92
C ASP A 64 12.95 16.40 12.07
N THR A 65 13.51 17.45 11.44
CA THR A 65 14.84 18.02 11.74
C THR A 65 14.86 19.50 11.38
#